data_AF-A0A2T3ZXP9-F1
#
_entry.id   AF-A0A2T3ZXP9-F1
#
_cell.length_a   1.000
_cell.length_b   1.000
_cell.length_c   1.000
_cell.angle_alpha   90.00
_cell.angle_beta   90.00
_cell.angle_gamma   90.00
#
_symmetry.space_group_name_H-M   'P 1'
#
loop_
_entity.id
_entity.type
_entity.pdbx_description
1 polymer ?
#
loop_
_entity_poly.entity_id
_entity_poly.type
_entity_poly.pdbx_seq_one_letter_code
_entity_poly.pdbx_strand_id
1 'polypeptide(L)'
;MELLAAAQSMLILLIILFFGIGPSPALAHPIDAQLLVDMWNVKHKLASTGLFLEQESNHTMPFWKEWAIVSAKRRTIVGLHHLEFAWSLRFGYPILTCFELGPFPAPAARCLWQSDGEEEWQRLYKEWLKQWADGGSYKMTELFRVNGSKESDALDARSELWLAEADEFGMMLMAEANGIGVEF
;
A
#
# COMPACT_ATOMS: atom_id res chain seq x y z
N MET A 1 1.49 15.86 10.49
CA MET A 1 2.78 15.52 9.87
C MET A 1 3.63 14.69 10.83
N GLU A 2 3.85 15.14 12.07
CA GLU A 2 4.59 14.38 13.11
C GLU A 2 4.19 12.90 13.23
N LEU A 3 2.90 12.59 13.36
CA LEU A 3 2.44 11.20 13.48
C LEU A 3 2.76 10.35 12.25
N LEU A 4 2.68 10.91 11.04
CA LEU A 4 3.03 10.21 9.81
C LEU A 4 4.53 9.92 9.78
N ALA A 5 5.36 10.91 10.09
CA ALA A 5 6.81 10.75 10.16
C ALA A 5 7.23 9.73 11.24
N ALA A 6 6.59 9.76 12.41
CA ALA A 6 6.81 8.78 13.46
C ALA A 6 6.41 7.37 13.02
N ALA A 7 5.26 7.19 12.34
CA ALA A 7 4.83 5.91 11.82
C ALA A 7 5.76 5.36 10.72
N GLN A 8 6.24 6.23 9.82
CA GLN A 8 7.24 5.88 8.80
C GLN A 8 8.58 5.46 9.44
N SER A 9 9.02 6.19 10.46
CA SER A 9 10.25 5.86 11.19
C SER A 9 10.12 4.53 11.92
N MET A 10 8.97 4.30 12.58
CA MET A 10 8.66 3.03 13.23
C MET A 10 8.65 1.87 12.23
N LEU A 11 8.05 2.03 11.04
CA LEU A 11 8.08 1.01 9.98
C LEU A 11 9.51 0.61 9.63
N ILE A 12 10.39 1.58 9.38
CA ILE A 12 11.80 1.30 9.05
C ILE A 12 12.51 0.58 10.19
N LEU A 13 12.31 1.03 11.44
CA LEU A 13 12.92 0.41 12.61
C LEU A 13 12.44 -1.03 12.82
N LEU A 14 11.13 -1.29 12.65
CA LEU A 14 10.57 -2.63 12.75
C LEU A 14 11.09 -3.55 11.63
N ILE A 15 11.26 -3.05 10.41
CA ILE A 15 11.88 -3.83 9.32
C ILE A 15 13.29 -4.27 9.72
N ILE A 16 14.11 -3.34 10.21
CA ILE A 16 15.48 -3.64 10.65
C ILE A 16 15.48 -4.63 11.82
N LEU A 17 14.56 -4.45 12.78
CA LEU A 17 14.46 -5.27 13.98
C LEU A 17 14.03 -6.72 13.68
N PHE A 18 13.05 -6.91 12.80
CA PHE A 18 12.51 -8.22 12.47
C PHE A 18 13.26 -8.95 11.34
N PHE A 19 13.88 -8.22 10.41
CA PHE A 19 14.47 -8.79 9.18
C PHE A 19 15.93 -8.38 8.91
N GLY A 20 16.55 -7.60 9.80
CA GLY A 20 17.93 -7.11 9.64
C GLY A 20 19.01 -8.20 9.61
N ILE A 21 20.20 -7.82 9.13
CA ILE A 21 21.31 -8.74 8.83
C ILE A 21 22.07 -9.12 10.11
N GLY A 22 21.73 -10.29 10.67
CA GLY A 22 22.48 -10.95 11.73
C GLY A 22 21.57 -11.81 12.61
N PRO A 23 22.10 -12.82 13.34
CA PRO A 23 21.35 -13.46 14.40
C PRO A 23 21.11 -12.38 15.46
N SER A 24 19.93 -11.78 15.49
CA SER A 24 19.54 -10.87 16.54
C SER A 24 19.24 -11.72 17.78
N PRO A 25 20.06 -11.65 18.85
CA PRO A 25 19.65 -12.21 20.14
C PRO A 25 18.53 -11.38 20.79
N ALA A 26 18.02 -10.34 20.11
CA ALA A 26 17.39 -9.21 20.78
C ALA A 26 15.94 -9.44 21.21
N LEU A 27 15.18 -10.37 20.60
CA LEU A 27 13.77 -10.54 20.94
C LEU A 27 13.37 -12.00 20.97
N ALA A 28 12.78 -12.41 22.09
CA ALA A 28 11.99 -13.63 22.15
C ALA A 28 10.65 -13.38 21.44
N HIS A 29 10.10 -14.38 20.76
CA HIS A 29 8.81 -14.31 20.03
C HIS A 29 7.67 -13.57 20.76
N PRO A 30 7.50 -13.65 22.09
CA PRO A 30 6.47 -12.89 22.80
C PRO A 30 6.61 -11.36 22.70
N ILE A 31 7.84 -10.85 22.58
CA ILE A 31 8.10 -9.40 22.51
C ILE A 31 7.79 -8.88 21.10
N ASP A 32 8.11 -9.64 20.06
CA ASP A 32 7.77 -9.30 18.67
C ASP A 32 6.26 -9.16 18.48
N ALA A 33 5.49 -10.10 19.03
CA ALA A 33 4.03 -10.07 18.99
C ALA A 33 3.47 -8.82 19.70
N GLN A 34 4.03 -8.43 20.85
CA GLN A 34 3.59 -7.22 21.54
C GLN A 34 3.91 -5.95 20.72
N LEU A 35 5.07 -5.89 20.06
CA LEU A 35 5.43 -4.77 19.19
C LEU A 35 4.47 -4.64 17.99
N LEU A 36 4.04 -5.76 17.41
CA LEU A 36 3.02 -5.77 16.35
C LEU A 36 1.66 -5.27 16.87
N VAL A 37 1.26 -5.68 18.08
CA VAL A 37 0.04 -5.19 18.74
C VAL A 37 0.13 -3.68 18.99
N ASP A 38 1.26 -3.18 19.46
CA ASP A 38 1.47 -1.74 19.70
C ASP A 38 1.47 -0.95 18.39
N MET A 39 2.05 -1.53 17.33
CA MET A 39 1.99 -0.98 15.97
C MET A 39 0.55 -0.80 15.47
N TRP A 40 -0.38 -1.69 15.82
CA TRP A 40 -1.79 -1.54 15.45
C TRP A 40 -2.42 -0.26 16.00
N ASN A 41 -2.05 0.16 17.22
CA ASN A 41 -2.52 1.43 17.78
C ASN A 41 -2.04 2.62 16.95
N VAL A 42 -0.79 2.57 16.46
CA VAL A 42 -0.24 3.61 15.57
C VAL A 42 -0.95 3.60 14.21
N LYS A 43 -1.18 2.43 13.60
CA LYS A 43 -1.95 2.27 12.36
C LYS A 43 -3.34 2.89 12.51
N HIS A 44 -4.05 2.52 13.58
CA HIS A 44 -5.40 3.03 13.86
C HIS A 44 -5.39 4.55 14.05
N LYS A 45 -4.45 5.07 14.86
CA LYS A 45 -4.36 6.51 15.10
C LYS A 45 -4.01 7.28 13.83
N LEU A 46 -3.15 6.74 12.96
CA LEU A 46 -2.82 7.37 11.68
C LEU A 46 -4.03 7.35 10.73
N ALA A 47 -4.72 6.22 10.63
CA ALA A 47 -5.93 6.07 9.83
C ALA A 47 -7.04 7.04 10.27
N SER A 48 -7.20 7.25 11.58
CA SER A 48 -8.20 8.18 12.13
C SER A 48 -7.93 9.65 11.76
N THR A 49 -6.77 9.99 11.20
CA THR A 49 -6.47 11.34 10.70
C THR A 49 -6.91 11.57 9.26
N GLY A 50 -7.65 10.64 8.67
CA GLY A 50 -8.18 10.74 7.32
C GLY A 50 -7.29 10.06 6.27
N LEU A 51 -7.94 9.22 5.46
CA LEU A 51 -7.35 8.45 4.36
C LEU A 51 -8.13 8.61 3.05
N PHE A 52 -9.06 9.56 2.97
CA PHE A 52 -9.91 9.78 1.81
C PHE A 52 -9.72 11.17 1.25
N LEU A 53 -9.76 11.27 -0.08
CA LEU A 53 -9.86 12.52 -0.80
C LEU A 53 -11.10 12.43 -1.67
N GLU A 54 -12.00 13.39 -1.51
CA GLU A 54 -13.24 13.44 -2.27
C GLU A 54 -12.97 13.53 -3.78
N GLN A 55 -11.92 14.26 -4.16
CA GLN A 55 -11.53 14.44 -5.55
C GLN A 55 -11.14 13.12 -6.21
N GLU A 56 -10.47 12.21 -5.50
CA GLU A 56 -10.14 10.88 -6.03
C GLU A 56 -11.39 10.02 -6.25
N SER A 57 -12.39 10.13 -5.35
CA SER A 57 -13.67 9.44 -5.50
C SER A 57 -14.49 9.98 -6.68
N ASN A 58 -14.42 11.30 -6.90
CA ASN A 58 -15.14 11.99 -7.98
C ASN A 58 -14.36 12.02 -9.30
N HIS A 59 -13.21 11.35 -9.38
CA HIS A 59 -12.30 11.34 -10.54
C HIS A 59 -11.91 12.75 -11.02
N THR A 60 -11.52 13.60 -10.06
CA THR A 60 -11.06 14.98 -10.26
C THR A 60 -9.68 15.17 -9.62
N MET A 61 -9.03 16.31 -9.91
CA MET A 61 -7.67 16.59 -9.43
C MET A 61 -7.70 17.14 -7.99
N PRO A 62 -7.08 16.46 -7.00
CA PRO A 62 -6.88 17.02 -5.66
C PRO A 62 -5.76 18.06 -5.64
N PHE A 63 -5.66 18.81 -4.53
CA PHE A 63 -4.47 19.61 -4.26
C PHE A 63 -3.26 18.69 -4.03
N TRP A 64 -2.14 19.00 -4.69
CA TRP A 64 -0.94 18.15 -4.68
C TRP A 64 -0.46 17.80 -3.28
N LYS A 65 -0.40 18.80 -2.39
CA LYS A 65 0.07 18.61 -1.01
C LYS A 65 -0.84 17.69 -0.20
N GLU A 66 -2.15 17.81 -0.38
CA GLU A 66 -3.13 16.96 0.31
C GLU A 66 -3.06 15.52 -0.22
N TRP A 67 -2.96 15.37 -1.54
CA TRP A 67 -2.73 14.09 -2.20
C TRP A 67 -1.46 13.41 -1.71
N ALA A 68 -0.33 14.12 -1.69
CA ALA A 68 0.93 13.58 -1.23
C ALA A 68 0.85 13.08 0.22
N ILE A 69 0.22 13.86 1.10
CA ILE A 69 0.05 13.50 2.51
C ILE A 69 -0.86 12.26 2.66
N VAL A 70 -2.03 12.24 2.00
CA VAL A 70 -2.97 11.11 2.12
C VAL A 70 -2.40 9.84 1.48
N SER A 71 -1.78 9.97 0.31
CA SER A 71 -1.09 8.86 -0.37
C SER A 71 0.05 8.31 0.49
N ALA A 72 0.87 9.18 1.11
CA ALA A 72 1.91 8.76 2.05
C ALA A 72 1.35 8.02 3.27
N LYS A 73 0.21 8.46 3.83
CA LYS A 73 -0.46 7.75 4.93
C LYS A 73 -0.91 6.36 4.50
N ARG A 74 -1.58 6.23 3.35
CA ARG A 74 -2.03 4.94 2.81
C ARG A 74 -0.85 3.99 2.60
N ARG A 75 0.21 4.44 1.92
CA ARG A 75 1.45 3.67 1.73
C ARG A 75 2.09 3.24 3.05
N THR A 76 2.11 4.13 4.05
CA THR A 76 2.65 3.79 5.38
C THR A 76 1.81 2.73 6.10
N ILE A 77 0.49 2.87 6.09
CA ILE A 77 -0.43 1.88 6.71
C ILE A 77 -0.31 0.53 6.01
N VAL A 78 -0.27 0.52 4.69
CA VAL A 78 -0.12 -0.71 3.90
C VAL A 78 1.28 -1.31 4.10
N GLY A 79 2.33 -0.50 4.22
CA GLY A 79 3.67 -0.99 4.55
C GLY A 79 3.76 -1.64 5.94
N LEU A 80 3.06 -1.10 6.93
CA LEU A 80 2.94 -1.71 8.26
C LEU A 80 2.16 -3.04 8.22
N HIS A 81 1.17 -3.16 7.33
CA HIS A 81 0.51 -4.44 7.06
C HIS A 81 1.44 -5.44 6.39
N HIS A 82 2.19 -5.02 5.37
CA HIS A 82 3.16 -5.87 4.70
C HIS A 82 4.21 -6.43 5.66
N LEU A 83 4.70 -5.60 6.60
CA LEU A 83 5.63 -6.03 7.65
C LEU A 83 5.03 -7.17 8.50
N GLU A 84 3.79 -7.00 8.95
CA GLU A 84 3.05 -7.99 9.73
C GLU A 84 2.80 -9.28 8.94
N PHE A 85 2.44 -9.14 7.66
CA PHE A 85 2.31 -10.25 6.72
C PHE A 85 3.62 -11.04 6.61
N ALA A 86 4.73 -10.37 6.31
CA ALA A 86 6.04 -10.99 6.16
C ALA A 86 6.52 -11.65 7.45
N TRP A 87 6.25 -11.03 8.61
CA TRP A 87 6.59 -11.60 9.92
C TRP A 87 5.78 -12.86 10.19
N SER A 88 4.48 -12.82 9.93
CA SER A 88 3.58 -13.96 10.10
C SER A 88 3.99 -15.13 9.21
N LEU A 89 4.29 -14.86 7.94
CA LEU A 89 4.78 -15.85 6.98
C LEU A 89 6.10 -16.50 7.44
N ARG A 90 7.05 -15.69 7.93
CA ARG A 90 8.37 -16.15 8.40
C ARG A 90 8.28 -17.10 9.60
N PHE A 91 7.33 -16.85 10.51
CA PHE A 91 7.22 -17.58 11.78
C PHE A 91 6.03 -18.55 11.82
N GLY A 92 5.26 -18.69 10.74
CA GLY A 92 4.14 -19.64 10.63
C GLY A 92 2.88 -19.21 11.38
N TYR A 93 2.67 -17.90 11.58
CA TYR A 93 1.44 -17.36 12.16
C TYR A 93 0.37 -17.11 11.09
N PRO A 94 -0.92 -17.08 11.47
CA PRO A 94 -2.00 -16.73 10.55
C PRO A 94 -1.80 -15.35 9.92
N ILE A 95 -2.03 -15.25 8.61
CA ILE A 95 -1.96 -14.00 7.86
C ILE A 95 -3.27 -13.22 7.99
N LEU A 96 -3.16 -11.93 8.28
CA LEU A 96 -4.28 -10.99 8.23
C LEU A 96 -4.29 -10.29 6.86
N THR A 97 -5.35 -10.50 6.08
CA THR A 97 -5.47 -10.06 4.68
C THR A 97 -5.96 -8.62 4.50
N CYS A 98 -6.30 -7.94 5.59
CA CYS A 98 -6.65 -6.52 5.67
C CYS A 98 -7.58 -5.99 4.58
N PHE A 99 -8.68 -6.73 4.39
CA PHE A 99 -9.75 -6.43 3.45
C PHE A 99 -10.39 -5.05 3.65
N GLU A 100 -10.30 -4.48 4.86
CA GLU A 100 -10.78 -3.13 5.16
C GLU A 100 -10.11 -2.04 4.31
N LEU A 101 -8.92 -2.31 3.76
CA LEU A 101 -8.22 -1.40 2.86
C LEU A 101 -8.68 -1.51 1.41
N GLY A 102 -9.50 -2.52 1.09
CA GLY A 102 -9.96 -2.84 -0.26
C GLY A 102 -10.51 -1.67 -1.08
N PRO A 103 -11.36 -0.78 -0.52
CA PRO A 103 -11.92 0.35 -1.25
C PRO A 103 -10.93 1.47 -1.58
N PHE A 104 -9.74 1.49 -0.95
CA PHE A 104 -8.76 2.52 -1.22
C PHE A 104 -8.14 2.34 -2.61
N PRO A 105 -7.68 3.44 -3.25
CA PRO A 105 -6.86 3.29 -4.44
C PRO A 105 -5.60 2.48 -4.10
N ALA A 106 -5.23 1.60 -5.02
CA ALA A 106 -3.92 0.97 -5.05
C ALA A 106 -2.82 2.05 -5.14
N PRO A 107 -1.55 1.72 -4.83
CA PRO A 107 -0.47 2.68 -4.95
C PRO A 107 -0.50 3.40 -6.30
N ALA A 108 -0.42 4.73 -6.21
CA ALA A 108 -0.49 5.59 -7.38
C ALA A 108 0.67 5.33 -8.35
N ALA A 109 0.46 5.71 -9.61
CA ALA A 109 1.43 5.63 -10.69
C ALA A 109 2.81 6.18 -10.27
N ARG A 110 3.87 5.48 -10.69
CA ARG A 110 5.26 5.86 -10.45
C ARG A 110 5.52 7.32 -10.83
N CYS A 111 5.03 7.75 -12.00
CA CYS A 111 5.22 9.12 -12.50
C CYS A 111 4.62 10.19 -11.59
N LEU A 112 3.46 9.93 -10.97
CA LEU A 112 2.83 10.87 -10.03
C LEU A 112 3.56 10.88 -8.68
N TRP A 113 4.06 9.73 -8.23
CA TRP A 113 4.75 9.64 -6.94
C TRP A 113 6.17 10.23 -6.98
N GLN A 114 6.84 10.11 -8.13
CA GLN A 114 8.22 10.56 -8.35
C GLN A 114 8.31 11.95 -9.01
N SER A 115 7.20 12.68 -9.15
CA SER A 115 7.22 14.02 -9.75
C SER A 115 8.03 15.00 -8.88
N ASP A 116 8.88 15.81 -9.50
CA ASP A 116 9.79 16.72 -8.80
C ASP A 116 9.10 17.96 -8.18
N GLY A 117 7.83 18.22 -8.49
CA GLY A 117 7.10 19.36 -7.95
C GLY A 117 5.64 19.44 -8.37
N GLU A 118 4.94 20.42 -7.80
CA GLU A 118 3.49 20.58 -7.97
C GLU A 118 3.06 20.79 -9.42
N GLU A 119 3.77 21.64 -10.18
CA GLU A 119 3.39 21.96 -11.56
C GLU A 119 3.45 20.73 -12.47
N GLU A 120 4.54 19.97 -12.37
CA GLU A 120 4.72 18.74 -13.14
C GLU A 120 3.73 17.66 -12.69
N TRP A 121 3.51 17.53 -11.38
CA TRP A 121 2.50 16.64 -10.84
C TRP A 121 1.11 16.97 -11.39
N GLN A 122 0.71 18.24 -11.44
CA GLN A 122 -0.60 18.65 -11.96
C GLN A 122 -0.74 18.34 -13.46
N ARG A 123 0.33 18.48 -14.23
CA ARG A 123 0.35 18.11 -15.66
C ARG A 123 0.15 16.60 -15.82
N LEU A 124 0.96 15.80 -15.12
CA LEU A 124 0.88 14.34 -15.13
C LEU A 124 -0.47 13.83 -14.62
N TYR A 125 -1.03 14.43 -13.57
CA TYR A 125 -2.31 14.01 -13.00
C TYR A 125 -3.47 14.26 -13.98
N LYS A 126 -3.43 15.35 -14.75
CA LYS A 126 -4.43 15.61 -15.82
C LYS A 126 -4.36 14.56 -16.92
N GLU A 127 -3.17 14.10 -17.28
CA GLU A 127 -3.00 13.00 -18.25
C GLU A 127 -3.49 11.68 -17.67
N TRP A 128 -3.14 11.40 -16.41
CA TRP A 128 -3.59 10.23 -15.67
C TRP A 128 -5.13 10.17 -15.56
N LEU A 129 -5.80 11.28 -15.28
CA LEU A 129 -7.27 11.34 -15.25
C LEU A 129 -7.92 10.98 -16.60
N LYS A 130 -7.28 11.33 -17.72
CA LYS A 130 -7.79 10.94 -19.06
C LYS A 130 -7.59 9.45 -19.31
N GLN A 131 -6.44 8.91 -18.92
CA GLN A 131 -6.10 7.50 -19.05
C GLN A 131 -7.02 6.61 -18.18
N TRP A 132 -7.35 7.08 -16.98
CA TRP A 132 -8.22 6.37 -16.01
C TRP A 132 -9.68 6.84 -16.05
N ALA A 133 -10.12 7.46 -17.15
CA ALA A 133 -11.49 8.00 -17.27
C ALA A 133 -12.59 6.93 -17.09
N ASP A 134 -12.28 5.68 -17.43
CA ASP A 134 -13.19 4.55 -17.25
C ASP A 134 -12.93 3.84 -15.90
N GLY A 135 -13.84 4.04 -14.95
CA GLY A 135 -13.82 3.38 -13.64
C GLY A 135 -12.90 4.02 -12.59
N GLY A 136 -12.11 5.04 -12.95
CA GLY A 136 -11.22 5.74 -12.02
C GLY A 136 -10.06 4.89 -11.50
N SER A 137 -9.40 5.38 -10.45
CA SER A 137 -8.21 4.73 -9.84
C SER A 137 -8.41 3.23 -9.61
N TYR A 138 -7.37 2.45 -9.93
CA TYR A 138 -7.27 1.05 -9.55
C TYR A 138 -7.39 0.90 -8.04
N LYS A 139 -8.16 -0.07 -7.54
CA LYS A 139 -8.41 -0.29 -6.11
C LYS A 139 -7.55 -1.41 -5.53
N MET A 140 -7.31 -1.36 -4.22
CA MET A 140 -6.57 -2.40 -3.50
C MET A 140 -7.20 -3.79 -3.70
N THR A 141 -8.53 -3.91 -3.71
CA THR A 141 -9.21 -5.19 -4.00
C THR A 141 -9.01 -5.70 -5.41
N GLU A 142 -8.69 -4.84 -6.38
CA GLU A 142 -8.44 -5.27 -7.75
C GLU A 142 -7.09 -5.99 -7.87
N LEU A 143 -6.15 -5.83 -6.92
CA LEU A 143 -4.86 -6.53 -6.91
C LEU A 143 -5.01 -8.06 -6.90
N PHE A 144 -6.07 -8.58 -6.28
CA PHE A 144 -6.36 -10.02 -6.24
C PHE A 144 -6.83 -10.60 -7.58
N ARG A 145 -7.09 -9.75 -8.59
CA ARG A 145 -7.56 -10.18 -9.93
C ARG A 145 -6.43 -10.48 -10.91
N VAL A 146 -5.19 -10.15 -10.54
CA VAL A 146 -4.01 -10.30 -11.39
C VAL A 146 -3.71 -11.78 -11.64
N ASN A 147 -3.71 -12.61 -10.59
CA ASN A 147 -3.62 -14.07 -10.69
C ASN A 147 -4.90 -14.77 -10.23
N GLY A 148 -6.03 -14.06 -10.19
CA GLY A 148 -7.32 -14.67 -9.89
C GLY A 148 -7.54 -15.83 -10.87
N SER A 149 -8.02 -16.96 -10.36
CA SER A 149 -8.28 -18.26 -11.00
C SER A 149 -9.14 -18.16 -12.28
N LYS A 150 -8.64 -17.45 -13.29
CA LYS A 150 -9.27 -17.25 -14.58
C LYS A 150 -8.98 -18.49 -15.42
N GLU A 151 -9.95 -18.91 -16.21
CA GLU A 151 -9.79 -19.95 -17.23
C GLU A 151 -8.75 -19.57 -18.31
N SER A 152 -8.29 -18.31 -18.31
CA SER A 152 -7.35 -17.73 -19.24
C SER A 152 -6.26 -16.98 -18.48
N ASP A 153 -5.00 -17.18 -18.86
CA ASP A 153 -3.82 -16.47 -18.33
C ASP A 153 -3.78 -14.97 -18.73
N ALA A 154 -4.78 -14.49 -19.47
CA ALA A 154 -4.86 -13.09 -19.89
C ALA A 154 -5.26 -12.16 -18.73
N LEU A 155 -4.45 -11.13 -18.51
CA LEU A 155 -4.76 -10.03 -17.60
C LEU A 155 -5.93 -9.21 -18.15
N ASP A 156 -6.76 -8.65 -17.26
CA ASP A 156 -7.75 -7.65 -17.70
C ASP A 156 -7.06 -6.31 -17.97
N ALA A 157 -7.65 -5.52 -18.87
CA ALA A 157 -7.04 -4.28 -19.34
C ALA A 157 -6.74 -3.27 -18.22
N ARG A 158 -7.50 -3.27 -17.11
CA ARG A 158 -7.23 -2.38 -15.96
C ARG A 158 -6.04 -2.87 -15.15
N SER A 159 -5.93 -4.17 -14.93
CA SER A 159 -4.75 -4.80 -14.31
C SER A 159 -3.49 -4.53 -15.14
N GLU A 160 -3.55 -4.72 -16.47
CA GLU A 160 -2.44 -4.42 -17.38
C GLU A 160 -2.03 -2.94 -17.30
N LEU A 161 -3.03 -2.04 -17.34
CA LEU A 161 -2.82 -0.60 -17.24
C LEU A 161 -2.12 -0.25 -15.93
N TRP A 162 -2.63 -0.70 -14.80
CA TRP A 162 -2.03 -0.41 -13.50
C TRP A 162 -0.61 -0.98 -13.37
N LEU A 163 -0.37 -2.21 -13.84
CA LEU A 163 0.95 -2.83 -13.81
C LEU A 163 1.98 -2.06 -14.64
N ALA A 164 1.58 -1.44 -15.77
CA ALA A 164 2.47 -0.64 -16.60
C ALA A 164 2.97 0.63 -15.89
N GLU A 165 2.22 1.16 -14.93
CA GLU A 165 2.53 2.39 -14.20
C GLU A 165 2.93 2.15 -12.73
N ALA A 166 2.80 0.93 -12.21
CA ALA A 166 3.12 0.59 -10.84
C ALA A 166 4.61 0.84 -10.51
N ASP A 167 4.84 1.36 -9.30
CA ASP A 167 6.18 1.48 -8.74
C ASP A 167 6.59 0.23 -7.94
N GLU A 168 7.79 0.25 -7.38
CA GLU A 168 8.36 -0.90 -6.66
C GLU A 168 7.51 -1.29 -5.44
N PHE A 169 6.90 -0.30 -4.78
CA PHE A 169 5.98 -0.54 -3.67
C PHE A 169 4.68 -1.20 -4.14
N GLY A 170 4.08 -0.72 -5.23
CA GLY A 170 2.94 -1.37 -5.87
C GLY A 170 3.23 -2.81 -6.28
N MET A 171 4.37 -3.05 -6.94
CA MET A 171 4.76 -4.39 -7.36
C MET A 171 4.94 -5.35 -6.19
N MET A 172 5.50 -4.90 -5.07
CA MET A 172 5.60 -5.68 -3.84
C MET A 172 4.22 -6.11 -3.31
N LEU A 173 3.24 -5.20 -3.29
CA LEU A 173 1.89 -5.52 -2.83
C LEU A 173 1.14 -6.43 -3.79
N MET A 174 1.33 -6.27 -5.10
CA MET A 174 0.78 -7.20 -6.08
C MET A 174 1.33 -8.61 -5.85
N ALA A 175 2.65 -8.74 -5.64
CA ALA A 175 3.28 -10.03 -5.34
C ALA A 175 2.77 -10.64 -4.02
N GLU A 176 2.56 -9.84 -2.98
CA GLU A 176 1.91 -10.29 -1.74
C GLU A 176 0.48 -10.80 -1.99
N ALA A 177 -0.35 -9.97 -2.63
CA ALA A 177 -1.77 -10.27 -2.86
C ALA A 177 -1.98 -11.54 -3.71
N ASN A 178 -1.02 -11.88 -4.56
CA ASN A 178 -1.12 -13.01 -5.48
C ASN A 178 -0.15 -14.17 -5.15
N GLY A 179 0.72 -14.01 -4.15
CA GLY A 179 1.72 -15.02 -3.74
C GLY A 179 1.19 -15.96 -2.65
N ILE A 180 0.22 -15.52 -1.88
CA ILE A 180 -0.61 -16.38 -1.04
C ILE A 180 -1.66 -16.95 -1.98
N GLY A 181 -1.72 -18.27 -2.18
CA GLY A 181 -2.75 -18.92 -3.00
C GLY A 181 -4.14 -18.82 -2.36
N VAL A 182 -4.65 -17.60 -2.18
CA VAL A 182 -5.99 -17.32 -1.70
C VAL A 182 -6.91 -17.62 -2.87
N GLU A 183 -7.39 -18.86 -2.93
CA GLU A 183 -8.56 -19.21 -3.72
C GLU A 183 -9.75 -18.42 -3.15
N PHE A 184 -10.29 -17.49 -3.95
CA PHE A 184 -11.54 -16.78 -3.66
C PHE A 184 -12.72 -17.52 -4.29
#